data_AF-A0A9Q3V0V2-F1
#
_entry.id   AF-A0A9Q3V0V2-F1
#
_cell.length_a   1.000
_cell.length_b   1.000
_cell.length_c   1.000
_cell.angle_alpha   90.00
_cell.angle_beta   90.00
_cell.angle_gamma   90.00
#
_symmetry.space_group_name_H-M   'P 1'
#
loop_
_entity.id
_entity.type
_entity.pdbx_description
1 polymer ?
#
loop_
_entity_poly.entity_id
_entity_poly.type
_entity_poly.pdbx_seq_one_letter_code
_entity_poly.pdbx_strand_id
1 'polypeptide(L)'
;MRRFLLQSFLYSLICLLLVSCKTYKLTDVKSVSNSEKTVENLYFSSKEDYVYKCQMDIYKNHVSGILILKKISETTHRVVLTSDFGNKLIDFEVSENDFKLNYVLPDLDKKIVINFLKSDFQELLKQKYAVHESFENENSKIYLSKIDKKNYYLFFNKENNMLKQIIYTKNNKEKIDFTFDAKTPIFADSLNLQHKDFKINIKLFQITETE
;
A
#
# COMPACT_ATOMS: atom_id res chain seq x y z
N MET A 1 -1.78 -3.12 -53.62
CA MET A 1 -2.87 -2.43 -52.89
C MET A 1 -3.29 -3.14 -51.59
N ARG A 2 -3.65 -4.44 -51.58
CA ARG A 2 -4.10 -5.16 -50.37
C ARG A 2 -3.07 -5.22 -49.20
N ARG A 3 -1.77 -5.30 -49.49
CA ARG A 3 -0.70 -5.32 -48.45
C ARG A 3 -0.51 -3.97 -47.74
N PHE A 4 -0.64 -2.86 -48.46
CA PHE A 4 -0.56 -1.50 -47.88
C PHE A 4 -1.75 -1.19 -46.96
N LEU A 5 -2.95 -1.69 -47.31
CA LEU A 5 -4.14 -1.56 -46.46
C LEU A 5 -4.01 -2.38 -45.16
N LEU A 6 -3.44 -3.59 -45.23
CA LEU A 6 -3.16 -4.42 -44.05
C LEU A 6 -2.10 -3.81 -43.12
N GLN A 7 -1.04 -3.21 -43.68
CA GLN A 7 -0.04 -2.50 -42.90
C GLN A 7 -0.62 -1.26 -42.22
N SER A 8 -1.40 -0.45 -42.94
CA SER A 8 -2.11 0.71 -42.38
C SER A 8 -3.06 0.32 -41.24
N PHE A 9 -3.76 -0.80 -41.38
CA PHE A 9 -4.64 -1.33 -40.33
C PHE A 9 -3.86 -1.80 -39.09
N LEU A 10 -2.69 -2.42 -39.26
CA LEU A 10 -1.80 -2.80 -38.17
C LEU A 10 -1.25 -1.57 -37.43
N TYR A 11 -0.82 -0.53 -38.16
CA TYR A 11 -0.35 0.72 -37.56
C TYR A 11 -1.48 1.44 -36.81
N SER A 12 -2.70 1.45 -37.36
CA SER A 12 -3.88 2.00 -36.69
C SER A 12 -4.21 1.25 -35.39
N LEU A 13 -4.15 -0.09 -35.41
CA LEU A 13 -4.38 -0.92 -34.24
C LEU A 13 -3.30 -0.73 -33.15
N ILE A 14 -2.04 -0.58 -33.55
CA ILE A 14 -0.92 -0.26 -32.63
C ILE A 14 -1.07 1.14 -32.06
N CYS A 15 -1.50 2.13 -32.84
CA CYS A 15 -1.77 3.49 -32.37
C CYS A 15 -2.96 3.53 -31.39
N LEU A 16 -4.02 2.74 -31.62
CA LEU A 16 -5.16 2.65 -30.70
C LEU A 16 -4.81 1.98 -29.36
N LEU A 17 -3.83 1.07 -29.34
CA LEU A 17 -3.36 0.42 -28.10
C LEU A 17 -2.56 1.36 -27.17
N LEU A 18 -2.09 2.51 -27.66
CA LEU A 18 -1.28 3.45 -26.88
C LEU A 18 -2.08 4.52 -26.12
N VAL A 19 -3.41 4.61 -26.30
CA VAL A 19 -4.22 5.74 -25.79
C VAL A 19 -4.84 5.49 -24.40
N SER A 20 -4.78 4.27 -23.85
CA SER A 20 -5.52 3.92 -22.61
C SER A 20 -4.67 3.90 -21.32
N CYS A 21 -3.79 4.88 -21.15
CA CYS A 21 -3.10 5.08 -19.86
C CYS A 21 -3.92 6.02 -18.96
N LYS A 22 -4.87 5.45 -18.19
CA LYS A 22 -5.59 6.19 -17.15
C LYS A 22 -4.60 6.66 -16.07
N THR A 23 -4.36 7.97 -16.04
CA THR A 23 -3.52 8.65 -15.04
C THR A 23 -4.38 8.95 -13.81
N TYR A 24 -3.85 8.72 -12.61
CA TYR A 24 -4.48 9.10 -11.36
C TYR A 24 -4.53 10.63 -11.24
N LYS A 25 -5.70 11.15 -10.86
CA LYS A 25 -5.93 12.57 -10.63
C LYS A 25 -6.74 12.73 -9.36
N LEU A 26 -6.36 13.70 -8.53
CA LEU A 26 -7.17 14.15 -7.41
C LEU A 26 -8.40 14.89 -7.97
N THR A 27 -9.57 14.64 -7.41
CA THR A 27 -10.84 15.31 -7.74
C THR A 27 -11.25 16.23 -6.60
N ASP A 28 -11.80 17.40 -6.94
CA ASP A 28 -12.40 18.33 -5.97
C ASP A 28 -11.46 18.82 -4.86
N VAL A 29 -10.20 19.07 -5.23
CA VAL A 29 -9.16 19.57 -4.31
C VAL A 29 -8.72 20.99 -4.69
N LYS A 30 -8.38 21.79 -3.69
CA LYS A 30 -7.74 23.11 -3.83
C LYS A 30 -6.27 23.00 -3.43
N SER A 31 -5.38 23.59 -4.22
CA SER A 31 -3.96 23.68 -3.83
C SER A 31 -3.80 24.70 -2.71
N VAL A 32 -2.98 24.36 -1.72
CA VAL A 32 -2.67 25.22 -0.58
C VAL A 32 -1.15 25.36 -0.44
N SER A 33 -0.69 26.46 0.16
CA SER A 33 0.74 26.67 0.39
C SER A 33 1.32 25.59 1.30
N ASN A 34 2.45 24.99 0.92
CA ASN A 34 3.14 24.01 1.76
C ASN A 34 3.71 24.69 3.02
N SER A 35 3.11 24.42 4.18
CA SER A 35 3.71 24.73 5.48
C SER A 35 4.60 23.58 5.96
N GLU A 36 4.20 22.34 5.70
CA GLU A 36 4.89 21.13 6.12
C GLU A 36 5.97 20.73 5.13
N LYS A 37 7.16 20.36 5.63
CA LYS A 37 8.25 19.83 4.80
C LYS A 37 8.19 18.30 4.69
N THR A 38 7.71 17.65 5.74
CA THR A 38 7.66 16.21 5.87
C THR A 38 6.39 15.81 6.60
N VAL A 39 5.76 14.72 6.18
CA VAL A 39 4.64 14.09 6.90
C VAL A 39 4.96 12.62 7.16
N GLU A 40 4.35 12.07 8.21
CA GLU A 40 4.64 10.71 8.65
C GLU A 40 3.40 9.82 8.67
N ASN A 41 3.59 8.56 8.27
CA ASN A 41 2.72 7.45 8.61
C ASN A 41 3.16 6.92 9.97
N LEU A 42 2.42 7.27 11.02
CA LEU A 42 2.72 6.87 12.39
C LEU A 42 2.19 5.47 12.74
N TYR A 43 1.38 4.84 11.88
CA TYR A 43 1.02 3.45 12.07
C TYR A 43 2.28 2.58 12.03
N PHE A 44 2.35 1.59 12.93
CA PHE A 44 3.50 0.69 13.03
C PHE A 44 4.82 1.36 13.46
N SER A 45 4.78 2.57 14.02
CA SER A 45 5.98 3.31 14.44
C SER A 45 6.47 2.98 15.85
N SER A 46 5.60 2.43 16.71
CA SER A 46 5.93 2.08 18.10
C SER A 46 6.76 0.80 18.20
N LYS A 47 7.28 0.52 19.41
CA LYS A 47 8.00 -0.73 19.72
C LYS A 47 7.07 -1.88 20.11
N GLU A 48 5.77 -1.61 20.25
CA GLU A 48 4.78 -2.62 20.59
C GLU A 48 4.54 -3.55 19.41
N ASP A 49 4.05 -4.75 19.71
CA ASP A 49 3.71 -5.74 18.69
C ASP A 49 2.32 -5.44 18.15
N TYR A 50 2.22 -5.36 16.83
CA TYR A 50 0.99 -5.05 16.11
C TYR A 50 0.36 -6.34 15.62
N VAL A 51 -0.74 -6.76 16.25
CA VAL A 51 -1.39 -8.05 15.97
C VAL A 51 -2.75 -7.84 15.30
N TYR A 52 -2.89 -8.39 14.10
CA TYR A 52 -4.09 -8.25 13.28
C TYR A 52 -4.57 -9.61 12.79
N LYS A 53 -5.89 -9.81 12.80
CA LYS A 53 -6.55 -10.82 11.97
C LYS A 53 -6.39 -10.39 10.51
N CYS A 54 -5.75 -11.24 9.72
CA CYS A 54 -5.48 -11.01 8.31
C CYS A 54 -6.45 -11.81 7.46
N GLN A 55 -7.01 -11.15 6.44
CA GLN A 55 -7.83 -11.73 5.40
C GLN A 55 -7.29 -11.25 4.05
N MET A 56 -6.74 -12.16 3.26
CA MET A 56 -6.19 -11.89 1.94
C MET A 56 -7.02 -12.61 0.89
N ASP A 57 -7.63 -11.83 0.01
CA ASP A 57 -8.29 -12.33 -1.19
C ASP A 57 -7.32 -12.18 -2.35
N ILE A 58 -6.86 -13.29 -2.92
CA ILE A 58 -5.91 -13.32 -4.03
C ILE A 58 -6.56 -14.08 -5.19
N TYR A 59 -7.09 -13.35 -6.16
CA TYR A 59 -7.87 -13.85 -7.28
C TYR A 59 -9.10 -14.67 -6.87
N LYS A 60 -8.95 -15.99 -6.71
CA LYS A 60 -10.01 -16.93 -6.30
C LYS A 60 -9.68 -17.62 -4.97
N ASN A 61 -8.52 -17.32 -4.40
CA ASN A 61 -8.05 -17.93 -3.17
C ASN A 61 -8.29 -16.96 -2.02
N HIS A 62 -8.73 -17.52 -0.90
CA HIS A 62 -8.93 -16.79 0.34
C HIS A 62 -7.94 -17.35 1.36
N VAL A 63 -7.08 -16.49 1.88
CA VAL A 63 -6.11 -16.84 2.93
C VAL A 63 -6.47 -16.03 4.16
N SER A 64 -6.65 -16.70 5.29
CA SER A 64 -6.84 -16.03 6.57
C SER A 64 -5.82 -16.53 7.59
N GLY A 65 -5.47 -15.65 8.52
CA GLY A 65 -4.45 -15.93 9.51
C GLY A 65 -4.28 -14.78 10.48
N ILE A 66 -3.22 -14.85 11.29
CA ILE A 66 -2.82 -13.81 12.22
C ILE A 66 -1.54 -13.19 11.69
N LEU A 67 -1.56 -11.87 11.47
CA LEU A 67 -0.41 -11.09 11.07
C LEU A 67 0.14 -10.35 12.29
N ILE A 68 1.43 -10.55 12.55
CA ILE A 68 2.17 -9.92 13.63
C ILE A 68 3.25 -9.05 12.98
N LEU A 69 3.21 -7.74 13.24
CA LEU A 69 4.24 -6.80 12.81
C LEU A 69 4.97 -6.29 14.04
N LYS A 70 6.29 -6.35 14.02
CA LYS A 70 7.15 -5.86 15.10
C LYS A 70 8.23 -4.97 14.53
N LYS A 71 8.38 -3.75 15.06
CA LYS A 71 9.50 -2.88 14.75
C LYS A 71 10.75 -3.39 15.47
N ILE A 72 11.71 -3.96 14.74
CA ILE A 72 12.93 -4.58 15.30
C ILE A 72 14.15 -3.64 15.27
N SER A 73 14.09 -2.58 14.47
CA SER A 73 15.05 -1.48 14.45
C SER A 73 14.33 -0.18 14.05
N GLU A 74 15.05 0.94 13.94
CA GLU A 74 14.44 2.21 13.51
C GLU A 74 13.79 2.15 12.12
N THR A 75 14.30 1.30 11.22
CA THR A 75 13.87 1.23 9.81
C THR A 75 13.38 -0.14 9.40
N THR A 76 13.51 -1.16 10.26
CA THR A 76 13.23 -2.55 9.92
C THR A 76 12.11 -3.09 10.79
N HIS A 77 11.16 -3.73 10.13
CA HIS A 77 10.08 -4.47 10.75
C HIS A 77 10.21 -5.94 10.43
N ARG A 78 9.87 -6.79 11.39
CA ARG A 78 9.61 -8.21 11.17
C ARG A 78 8.12 -8.40 11.00
N VAL A 79 7.73 -9.11 9.95
CA VAL A 79 6.35 -9.42 9.62
C VAL A 79 6.21 -10.93 9.61
N VAL A 80 5.31 -11.44 10.44
CA VAL A 80 5.02 -12.86 10.55
C VAL A 80 3.53 -13.08 10.30
N LEU A 81 3.20 -13.96 9.38
CA LEU A 81 1.84 -14.44 9.17
C LEU A 81 1.76 -15.89 9.63
N THR A 82 0.79 -16.20 10.48
CA THR A 82 0.47 -17.57 10.89
C THR A 82 -0.93 -17.93 10.43
N SER A 83 -1.23 -19.23 10.33
CA SER A 83 -2.62 -19.69 10.27
C SER A 83 -3.33 -19.41 11.59
N ASP A 84 -4.64 -19.59 11.60
CA ASP A 84 -5.46 -19.50 12.81
C ASP A 84 -5.10 -20.56 13.87
N PHE A 85 -4.44 -21.64 13.45
CA PHE A 85 -3.93 -22.70 14.33
C PHE A 85 -2.47 -22.47 14.78
N GLY A 86 -1.89 -21.30 14.50
CA GLY A 86 -0.55 -20.93 14.94
C GLY A 86 0.61 -21.46 14.09
N ASN A 87 0.32 -22.19 12.99
CA ASN A 87 1.37 -22.61 12.06
C ASN A 87 1.91 -21.39 11.32
N LYS A 88 3.22 -21.18 11.37
CA LYS A 88 3.88 -20.12 10.61
C LYS A 88 3.67 -20.36 9.11
N LEU A 89 3.17 -19.35 8.40
CA LEU A 89 2.95 -19.37 6.95
C LEU A 89 4.06 -18.61 6.23
N ILE A 90 4.40 -17.42 6.73
CA ILE A 90 5.53 -16.62 6.24
C ILE A 90 6.14 -15.79 7.37
N ASP A 91 7.44 -15.53 7.29
CA ASP A 91 8.20 -14.70 8.22
C ASP A 91 9.32 -14.01 7.44
N PHE A 92 9.29 -12.69 7.43
CA PHE A 92 10.29 -11.88 6.75
C PHE A 92 10.59 -10.61 7.54
N GLU A 93 11.76 -10.04 7.27
CA GLU A 93 12.16 -8.71 7.71
C GLU A 93 12.12 -7.79 6.49
N VAL A 94 11.62 -6.57 6.69
CA VAL A 94 11.47 -5.58 5.63
C VAL A 94 11.86 -4.21 6.14
N SER A 95 12.60 -3.48 5.30
CA SER A 95 12.87 -2.05 5.45
C SER A 95 12.64 -1.36 4.11
N GLU A 96 12.85 -0.04 4.05
CA GLU A 96 12.68 0.72 2.80
C GLU A 96 13.49 0.14 1.62
N ASN A 97 14.69 -0.38 1.90
CA ASN A 97 15.64 -0.82 0.85
C ASN A 97 15.99 -2.31 0.91
N ASP A 98 15.70 -2.99 2.02
CA ASP A 98 16.10 -4.37 2.23
C ASP A 98 14.91 -5.28 2.54
N PHE A 99 15.05 -6.56 2.18
CA PHE A 99 14.07 -7.60 2.43
C PHE A 99 14.78 -8.93 2.66
N LYS A 100 14.52 -9.55 3.80
CA LYS A 100 15.10 -10.84 4.18
C LYS A 100 13.97 -11.81 4.52
N LEU A 101 13.90 -12.90 3.76
CA LEU A 101 12.95 -13.98 4.01
C LEU A 101 13.54 -14.95 5.05
N ASN A 102 12.88 -15.10 6.19
CA ASN A 102 13.29 -16.03 7.24
C ASN A 102 12.63 -17.40 7.09
N TYR A 103 11.37 -17.42 6.68
CA TYR A 103 10.60 -18.64 6.46
C TYR A 103 9.44 -18.39 5.50
N VAL A 104 9.13 -19.38 4.67
CA VAL A 104 7.92 -19.43 3.86
C VAL A 104 7.44 -20.88 3.77
N LEU A 105 6.14 -21.10 3.92
CA LEU A 105 5.53 -22.39 3.67
C LEU A 105 5.73 -22.77 2.18
N PRO A 106 6.10 -24.01 1.83
CA PRO A 106 6.43 -24.38 0.44
C PRO A 106 5.39 -23.96 -0.60
N ASP A 107 4.10 -24.04 -0.27
CA ASP A 107 3.01 -23.66 -1.19
C ASP A 107 2.96 -22.15 -1.49
N LEU A 108 3.50 -21.34 -0.58
CA LEU A 108 3.64 -19.88 -0.69
C LEU A 108 5.02 -19.45 -1.22
N ASP A 109 5.98 -20.37 -1.38
CA ASP A 109 7.33 -20.12 -1.89
C ASP A 109 7.32 -19.92 -3.42
N LYS A 110 6.57 -18.92 -3.85
CA LYS A 110 6.47 -18.48 -5.23
C LYS A 110 7.03 -17.07 -5.28
N LYS A 111 7.99 -16.86 -6.18
CA LYS A 111 8.63 -15.56 -6.41
C LYS A 111 7.62 -14.40 -6.53
N ILE A 112 6.47 -14.64 -7.18
CA ILE A 112 5.41 -13.64 -7.32
C ILE A 112 4.77 -13.26 -5.98
N VAL A 113 4.54 -14.23 -5.09
CA VAL A 113 3.95 -14.00 -3.75
C VAL A 113 4.94 -13.25 -2.87
N ILE A 114 6.20 -13.68 -2.86
CA ILE A 114 7.26 -13.03 -2.06
C ILE A 114 7.48 -11.59 -2.53
N ASN A 115 7.56 -11.35 -3.84
CA ASN A 115 7.74 -10.00 -4.38
C ASN A 115 6.54 -9.10 -4.10
N PHE A 116 5.33 -9.66 -4.13
CA PHE A 116 4.11 -8.95 -3.79
C PHE A 116 4.12 -8.52 -2.32
N LEU A 117 4.35 -9.45 -1.39
CA LEU A 117 4.45 -9.15 0.04
C LEU A 117 5.58 -8.17 0.34
N LYS A 118 6.75 -8.36 -0.27
CA LYS A 118 7.85 -7.39 -0.19
C LYS A 118 7.38 -5.99 -0.58
N SER A 119 6.82 -5.84 -1.78
CA SER A 119 6.40 -4.52 -2.27
C SER A 119 5.34 -3.89 -1.38
N ASP A 120 4.31 -4.65 -1.01
CA ASP A 120 3.19 -4.15 -0.22
C ASP A 120 3.62 -3.66 1.15
N PHE A 121 4.41 -4.48 1.87
CA PHE A 121 4.86 -4.12 3.21
C PHE A 121 5.95 -3.06 3.19
N GLN A 122 6.76 -2.95 2.13
CA GLN A 122 7.66 -1.80 1.94
C GLN A 122 6.89 -0.48 1.80
N GLU A 123 5.80 -0.48 1.03
CA GLU A 123 4.99 0.73 0.85
C GLU A 123 4.13 1.04 2.09
N LEU A 124 3.57 0.01 2.76
CA LEU A 124 2.77 0.16 3.98
C LEU A 124 3.58 0.70 5.16
N LEU A 125 4.79 0.19 5.37
CA LEU A 125 5.62 0.48 6.55
C LEU A 125 6.55 1.68 6.35
N LYS A 126 6.49 2.34 5.18
CA LYS A 126 7.22 3.57 4.96
C LYS A 126 6.71 4.64 5.91
N GLN A 127 7.59 5.14 6.77
CA GLN A 127 7.21 6.10 7.81
C GLN A 127 7.23 7.54 7.31
N LYS A 128 8.29 7.98 6.61
CA LYS A 128 8.51 9.40 6.31
C LYS A 128 8.34 9.74 4.85
N TYR A 129 7.67 10.86 4.57
CA TYR A 129 7.39 11.35 3.23
C TYR A 129 7.74 12.84 3.12
N ALA A 130 8.52 13.20 2.10
CA ALA A 130 8.85 14.59 1.80
C ALA A 130 7.70 15.25 1.03
N VAL A 131 7.17 16.36 1.56
CA VAL A 131 6.03 17.05 0.97
C VAL A 131 6.49 17.89 -0.22
N HIS A 132 5.92 17.61 -1.39
CA HIS A 132 6.15 18.36 -2.62
C HIS A 132 5.02 19.35 -2.89
N GLU A 133 3.78 18.89 -2.74
CA GLU A 133 2.57 19.70 -2.95
C GLU A 133 1.55 19.36 -1.86
N SER A 134 0.76 20.36 -1.48
CA SER A 134 -0.32 20.22 -0.50
C SER A 134 -1.63 20.64 -1.13
N PHE A 135 -2.68 19.89 -0.80
CA PHE A 135 -4.03 20.14 -1.23
C PHE A 135 -5.01 20.01 -0.07
N GLU A 136 -6.21 20.52 -0.28
CA GLU A 136 -7.28 20.47 0.69
C GLU A 136 -8.62 20.26 -0.02
N ASN A 137 -9.46 19.39 0.52
CA ASN A 137 -10.88 19.30 0.13
C ASN A 137 -11.77 19.57 1.36
N GLU A 138 -13.05 19.24 1.35
CA GLU A 138 -13.93 19.51 2.50
C GLU A 138 -13.45 18.85 3.80
N ASN A 139 -13.05 17.58 3.74
CA ASN A 139 -12.82 16.72 4.91
C ASN A 139 -11.35 16.43 5.23
N SER A 140 -10.45 16.62 4.25
CA SER A 140 -9.07 16.15 4.32
C SER A 140 -8.04 17.19 3.89
N LYS A 141 -6.90 17.18 4.59
CA LYS A 141 -5.62 17.72 4.10
C LYS A 141 -4.89 16.61 3.35
N ILE A 142 -4.32 16.94 2.19
CA ILE A 142 -3.70 15.97 1.31
C ILE A 142 -2.27 16.40 1.02
N TYR A 143 -1.31 15.52 1.28
CA TYR A 143 0.09 15.78 1.01
C TYR A 143 0.59 14.85 -0.09
N LEU A 144 1.21 15.43 -1.11
CA LEU A 144 1.83 14.70 -2.22
C LEU A 144 3.33 14.60 -2.00
N SER A 145 3.83 13.37 -1.93
CA SER A 145 5.26 13.04 -1.93
C SER A 145 5.65 12.36 -3.24
N LYS A 146 6.71 12.85 -3.89
CA LYS A 146 7.24 12.31 -5.14
C LYS A 146 8.64 11.74 -4.90
N ILE A 147 8.86 10.48 -5.30
CA ILE A 147 10.15 9.80 -5.20
C ILE A 147 10.36 9.03 -6.51
N ASP A 148 11.26 9.51 -7.37
CA ASP A 148 11.48 9.01 -8.72
C ASP A 148 10.17 8.90 -9.55
N LYS A 149 9.70 7.67 -9.79
CA LYS A 149 8.49 7.34 -10.54
C LYS A 149 7.30 7.02 -9.62
N LYS A 150 7.50 7.10 -8.31
CA LYS A 150 6.51 6.82 -7.26
C LYS A 150 5.91 8.13 -6.78
N ASN A 151 4.59 8.19 -6.67
CA ASN A 151 3.92 9.26 -5.95
C ASN A 151 3.03 8.69 -4.87
N TYR A 152 2.98 9.38 -3.74
CA TYR A 152 2.18 9.04 -2.57
C TYR A 152 1.28 10.23 -2.25
N TYR A 153 -0.03 9.98 -2.17
CA TYR A 153 -1.01 10.95 -1.72
C TYR A 153 -1.49 10.53 -0.34
N LEU A 154 -1.13 11.30 0.68
CA LEU A 154 -1.49 11.03 2.08
C LEU A 154 -2.66 11.91 2.50
N PHE A 155 -3.77 11.30 2.88
CA PHE A 155 -5.00 11.98 3.27
C PHE A 155 -5.14 11.98 4.79
N PHE A 156 -5.06 13.16 5.39
CA PHE A 156 -5.26 13.38 6.82
C PHE A 156 -6.63 14.01 7.04
N ASN A 157 -7.41 13.45 7.96
CA ASN A 157 -8.70 14.02 8.35
C ASN A 157 -8.48 15.38 9.05
N LYS A 158 -9.27 16.40 8.70
CA LYS A 158 -9.10 17.75 9.27
C LYS A 158 -9.46 17.90 10.74
N GLU A 159 -10.41 17.10 11.22
CA GLU A 159 -10.96 17.21 12.57
C GLU A 159 -10.00 16.65 13.61
N ASN A 160 -9.42 15.47 13.34
CA ASN A 160 -8.55 14.76 14.28
C ASN A 160 -7.11 14.60 13.82
N ASN A 161 -6.77 15.11 12.62
CA ASN A 161 -5.44 15.02 12.02
C ASN A 161 -4.89 13.58 11.88
N MET A 162 -5.78 12.58 11.82
CA MET A 162 -5.38 11.18 11.63
C MET A 162 -5.23 10.85 10.15
N LEU A 163 -4.21 10.06 9.83
CA LEU A 163 -4.00 9.53 8.48
C LEU A 163 -5.10 8.51 8.16
N LYS A 164 -5.94 8.81 7.17
CA LYS A 164 -7.06 7.96 6.74
C LYS A 164 -6.75 7.15 5.50
N GLN A 165 -5.90 7.65 4.62
CA GLN A 165 -5.61 6.99 3.36
C GLN A 165 -4.21 7.31 2.84
N ILE A 166 -3.54 6.34 2.22
CA ILE A 166 -2.38 6.55 1.36
C ILE A 166 -2.70 5.95 0.00
N ILE A 167 -2.64 6.77 -1.05
CA ILE A 167 -2.73 6.28 -2.42
C ILE A 167 -1.32 6.25 -3.02
N TYR A 168 -0.84 5.05 -3.30
CA TYR A 168 0.42 4.80 -3.97
C TYR A 168 0.21 4.69 -5.48
N THR A 169 0.94 5.51 -6.23
CA THR A 169 0.95 5.49 -7.69
C THR A 169 2.37 5.25 -8.22
N LYS A 170 2.48 4.58 -9.37
CA LYS A 170 3.73 4.40 -10.10
C LYS A 170 3.52 4.76 -11.56
N ASN A 171 4.39 5.61 -12.11
CA ASN A 171 4.19 6.24 -13.42
C ASN A 171 2.82 6.91 -13.54
N ASN A 172 2.39 7.58 -12.46
CA ASN A 172 1.07 8.21 -12.32
C ASN A 172 -0.14 7.27 -12.47
N LYS A 173 0.05 5.94 -12.51
CA LYS A 173 -1.04 4.97 -12.43
C LYS A 173 -1.20 4.51 -10.98
N GLU A 174 -2.42 4.51 -10.49
CA GLU A 174 -2.75 3.99 -9.16
C GLU A 174 -2.39 2.51 -9.04
N LYS A 175 -1.70 2.15 -7.95
CA LYS A 175 -1.21 0.79 -7.69
C LYS A 175 -1.88 0.19 -6.47
N ILE A 176 -1.76 0.87 -5.34
CA ILE A 176 -2.26 0.40 -4.05
C ILE A 176 -2.96 1.57 -3.36
N ASP A 177 -4.13 1.26 -2.84
CA ASP A 177 -4.93 2.14 -2.01
C ASP A 177 -4.95 1.56 -0.59
N PHE A 178 -4.26 2.24 0.32
CA PHE A 178 -4.21 1.92 1.74
C PHE A 178 -5.25 2.77 2.46
N THR A 179 -6.23 2.13 3.09
CA THR A 179 -7.26 2.82 3.88
C THR A 179 -7.16 2.37 5.33
N PHE A 180 -7.26 3.33 6.25
CA PHE A 180 -7.06 3.13 7.69
C PHE A 180 -8.30 3.58 8.46
N ASP A 181 -8.82 2.68 9.28
CA ASP A 181 -9.77 3.03 10.33
C ASP A 181 -9.01 3.30 11.63
N ALA A 182 -8.61 4.56 11.78
CA ALA A 182 -7.75 5.02 12.86
C ALA A 182 -8.45 4.92 14.23
N LYS A 183 -7.78 4.26 15.19
CA LYS A 183 -8.17 4.28 16.62
C LYS A 183 -7.38 5.34 17.38
N THR A 184 -6.07 5.34 17.17
CA THR A 184 -5.11 6.30 17.72
C THR A 184 -4.13 6.72 16.62
N PRO A 185 -3.27 7.74 16.84
CA PRO A 185 -2.30 8.15 15.83
C PRO A 185 -1.34 7.03 15.39
N ILE A 186 -1.10 6.02 16.23
CA ILE A 186 -0.14 4.95 16.00
C ILE A 186 -0.79 3.56 15.78
N PHE A 187 -2.10 3.43 16.00
CA PHE A 187 -2.87 2.19 15.86
C PHE A 187 -4.16 2.40 15.06
N ALA A 188 -4.43 1.50 14.13
CA ALA A 188 -5.70 1.43 13.39
C ALA A 188 -6.51 0.22 13.88
N ASP A 189 -7.81 0.38 14.10
CA ASP A 189 -8.71 -0.75 14.39
C ASP A 189 -8.83 -1.66 13.16
N SER A 190 -8.81 -1.07 11.96
CA SER A 190 -8.72 -1.84 10.72
C SER A 190 -7.92 -1.12 9.62
N LEU A 191 -7.42 -1.91 8.68
CA LEU A 191 -6.61 -1.46 7.57
C LEU A 191 -6.95 -2.31 6.34
N ASN A 192 -7.14 -1.67 5.20
CA ASN A 192 -7.36 -2.36 3.93
C ASN A 192 -6.35 -1.91 2.87
N LEU A 193 -5.66 -2.88 2.27
CA LEU A 193 -4.73 -2.73 1.16
C LEU A 193 -5.42 -3.24 -0.10
N GLN A 194 -5.82 -2.34 -0.99
CA GLN A 194 -6.48 -2.71 -2.23
C GLN A 194 -5.56 -2.48 -3.43
N HIS A 195 -5.23 -3.55 -4.15
CA HIS A 195 -4.52 -3.44 -5.42
C HIS A 195 -5.45 -3.05 -6.55
N LYS A 196 -5.02 -2.12 -7.41
CA LYS A 196 -5.79 -1.70 -8.59
C LYS A 196 -5.41 -2.45 -9.86
N ASP A 197 -4.18 -2.96 -9.96
CA ASP A 197 -3.72 -3.75 -11.11
C ASP A 197 -4.04 -5.25 -10.99
N PHE A 198 -4.19 -5.75 -9.77
CA PHE A 198 -4.39 -7.17 -9.48
C PHE A 198 -5.64 -7.35 -8.62
N LYS A 199 -6.32 -8.49 -8.76
CA LYS A 199 -7.45 -8.87 -7.90
C LYS A 199 -6.93 -9.33 -6.54
N ILE A 200 -6.29 -8.43 -5.81
CA ILE A 200 -5.71 -8.69 -4.51
C ILE A 200 -6.21 -7.64 -3.53
N ASN A 201 -6.70 -8.12 -2.39
CA ASN A 201 -7.17 -7.27 -1.31
C ASN A 201 -6.75 -7.87 0.02
N ILE A 202 -6.12 -7.08 0.89
CA ILE A 202 -5.69 -7.51 2.23
C ILE A 202 -6.42 -6.66 3.24
N LYS A 203 -7.23 -7.29 4.09
CA LYS A 203 -7.89 -6.66 5.23
C LYS A 203 -7.23 -7.12 6.52
N LEU A 204 -6.91 -6.15 7.36
CA LEU A 204 -6.31 -6.35 8.67
C LEU A 204 -7.28 -5.78 9.71
N PHE A 205 -7.68 -6.60 10.67
CA PHE A 205 -8.54 -6.19 11.78
C PHE A 205 -7.78 -6.39 13.09
N GLN A 206 -7.68 -5.36 13.91
CA GLN A 206 -6.97 -5.45 15.17
C GLN A 206 -7.60 -6.54 16.02
N ILE A 207 -6.76 -7.42 16.57
CA ILE A 207 -7.20 -8.34 17.61
C ILE A 207 -7.02 -7.57 18.92
N THR A 208 -8.11 -7.03 19.43
CA THR A 208 -8.12 -6.47 20.77
C THR A 208 -8.05 -7.64 21.75
N GLU A 209 -7.15 -7.58 22.73
CA GLU A 209 -7.45 -8.24 24.00
C GLU A 209 -8.69 -7.51 24.52
N THR A 210 -9.83 -8.19 24.54
CA THR A 210 -10.97 -7.75 25.33
C THR A 210 -10.50 -7.76 26.78
N GLU A 211 -10.22 -6.58 27.33
CA GLU A 211 -10.17 -6.38 28.78
C GLU A 211 -11.53 -6.70 29.43
#